data_AF-M0I863-F1
#
_entry.id   AF-M0I863-F1
#
_cell.length_a   1.000
_cell.length_b   1.000
_cell.length_c   1.000
_cell.angle_alpha   90.00
_cell.angle_beta   90.00
_cell.angle_gamma   90.00
#
_symmetry.space_group_name_H-M   'P 1'
#
loop_
_entity.id
_entity.type
_entity.pdbx_description
1 polymer ?
#
loop_
_entity_poly.entity_id
_entity_poly.type
_entity_poly.pdbx_seq_one_letter_code
_entity_poly.pdbx_strand_id
1 'polypeptide(L)' 'MDRWRYTCPRGHRTWEPTNHHFWCERCASAENVDGAFDQLRDKVTGELFARDEVLLLTETGPLDTDLDTEGSA' A
#
# COMPACT_ATOMS: atom_id res chain seq x y z
N MET A 1 -0.01 -7.69 -12.43
CA MET A 1 -0.99 -8.24 -11.47
C MET A 1 -0.26 -8.50 -10.14
N ASP A 2 0.02 -7.47 -9.34
CA ASP A 2 1.06 -7.56 -8.28
C ASP A 2 0.57 -7.12 -6.89
N ARG A 3 -0.62 -6.50 -6.82
CA ARG A 3 -1.21 -5.97 -5.58
C ARG A 3 -1.48 -7.05 -4.51
N TRP A 4 -1.62 -8.31 -4.93
CA TRP A 4 -1.91 -9.44 -4.03
C TRP A 4 -0.66 -10.09 -3.42
N ARG A 5 0.54 -9.68 -3.87
CA ARG A 5 1.84 -10.17 -3.40
C ARG A 5 2.26 -9.50 -2.09
N TYR A 6 1.93 -8.22 -1.93
CA TYR A 6 2.23 -7.45 -0.74
C TYR A 6 1.11 -7.54 0.30
N THR A 7 1.50 -7.54 1.56
CA THR A 7 0.62 -7.57 2.73
C THR A 7 1.08 -6.53 3.75
N CYS A 8 0.22 -6.16 4.69
CA CYS A 8 0.66 -5.34 5.82
C CYS A 8 1.77 -6.08 6.62
N PRO A 9 2.53 -5.41 7.49
CA PRO A 9 3.59 -6.06 8.28
C PRO A 9 3.11 -7.28 9.08
N ARG A 10 1.81 -7.33 9.39
CA ARG A 10 1.13 -8.44 10.09
C ARG A 10 0.65 -9.57 9.16
N GLY A 11 0.75 -9.41 7.85
CA GLY A 11 0.32 -10.39 6.85
C GLY A 11 -1.12 -10.23 6.34
N HIS A 12 -1.79 -9.12 6.64
CA HIS A 12 -3.13 -8.84 6.12
C HIS A 12 -3.09 -8.31 4.69
N ARG A 13 -4.12 -8.61 3.92
CA ARG A 13 -4.28 -8.21 2.52
C ARG A 13 -5.30 -7.08 2.33
N THR A 14 -5.97 -6.69 3.41
CA THR A 14 -6.95 -5.59 3.48
C THR A 14 -6.23 -4.26 3.73
N TRP A 15 -5.11 -4.03 3.05
CA TRP A 15 -4.37 -2.78 3.13
C TRP A 15 -4.65 -1.93 1.89
N GLU A 16 -4.64 -0.63 2.08
CA GLU A 16 -4.97 0.39 1.10
C GLU A 16 -3.88 1.47 1.10
N PRO A 17 -3.34 1.84 -0.08
CA PRO A 17 -2.43 2.97 -0.18
C PRO A 17 -3.23 4.28 0.00
N THR A 18 -3.00 4.97 1.10
CA THR A 18 -3.43 6.36 1.29
C THR A 18 -2.33 7.27 0.74
N ASN A 19 -2.68 8.49 0.35
CA ASN A 19 -1.82 9.48 -0.33
C ASN A 19 -0.37 9.57 0.22
N HIS A 20 -0.16 9.32 1.52
CA HIS A 20 1.17 9.29 2.14
C HIS A 20 1.56 8.00 2.89
N HIS A 21 0.62 7.13 3.24
CA HIS A 21 0.85 5.96 4.10
C HIS A 21 0.00 4.78 3.66
N PHE A 22 0.41 3.55 3.93
CA PHE A 22 -0.48 2.40 3.80
C PHE A 22 -1.36 2.29 5.03
N TRP A 23 -2.64 2.02 4.82
CA TRP A 23 -3.61 1.83 5.87
C TRP A 23 -4.17 0.42 5.80
N CYS A 24 -4.32 -0.28 6.93
CA CYS A 24 -4.97 -1.57 6.96
C CYS A 24 -6.16 -1.54 7.90
N GLU A 25 -7.36 -1.76 7.35
CA GLU A 25 -8.63 -1.83 8.08
C GLU A 25 -8.55 -2.77 9.28
N ARG A 26 -7.94 -3.95 9.10
CA ARG A 26 -7.85 -4.98 10.13
C ARG A 26 -6.87 -4.65 11.26
N CYS A 27 -5.83 -3.87 10.95
CA CYS A 27 -4.93 -3.34 11.97
C CYS A 27 -5.59 -2.14 12.67
N ALA A 28 -6.28 -1.26 11.94
CA ALA A 28 -7.01 -0.14 12.49
C ALA A 28 -8.16 -0.57 13.42
N SER A 29 -8.77 -1.72 13.14
CA SER A 29 -9.78 -2.34 14.01
C SER A 29 -9.20 -2.98 15.27
N ALA A 30 -7.87 -3.11 15.39
CA ALA A 30 -7.23 -3.73 16.54
C ALA A 30 -6.77 -2.68 17.55
N GLU A 31 -7.12 -2.85 18.83
CA GLU A 31 -6.89 -1.83 19.88
C GLU A 31 -5.41 -1.61 20.25
N ASN A 32 -4.50 -2.45 19.79
CA ASN A 32 -3.08 -2.42 20.17
C ASN A 32 -2.13 -2.23 18.97
N VAL A 33 -2.65 -1.81 17.81
CA VAL A 33 -1.83 -1.71 16.60
C VAL A 33 -2.26 -0.51 15.79
N ASP A 34 -1.29 0.29 15.35
CA ASP A 34 -1.56 1.33 14.39
C ASP A 34 -1.92 0.72 13.02
N GLY A 35 -3.08 1.13 12.51
CA GLY A 35 -3.55 0.75 11.18
C GLY A 35 -2.74 1.37 10.06
N ALA A 36 -2.01 2.46 10.33
CA ALA A 36 -1.19 3.17 9.38
C ALA A 36 0.29 2.74 9.47
N PHE A 37 0.92 2.50 8.32
CA PHE A 37 2.31 2.10 8.23
C PHE A 37 2.91 2.45 6.86
N ASP A 38 4.24 2.56 6.80
CA ASP A 38 4.97 2.93 5.59
C ASP A 38 5.66 1.74 4.92
N GLN A 39 5.49 0.53 5.46
CA GLN A 39 6.21 -0.66 5.01
C GLN A 39 5.25 -1.79 4.65
N LEU A 40 5.48 -2.43 3.50
CA LEU A 40 4.74 -3.62 3.09
C LEU A 40 5.60 -4.87 3.22
N ARG A 41 4.96 -5.95 3.65
CA ARG A 41 5.57 -7.27 3.68
C ARG A 41 5.31 -8.01 2.39
N ASP A 42 6.37 -8.39 1.69
CA ASP A 42 6.29 -9.29 0.55
C ASP A 42 5.91 -10.69 1.03
N LYS A 43 4.84 -11.27 0.47
CA LYS A 43 4.42 -12.63 0.83
C LYS A 43 5.35 -13.70 0.26
N VAL A 44 6.09 -13.38 -0.81
CA VAL A 44 6.91 -14.36 -1.54
C VAL A 44 8.29 -14.50 -0.90
N THR A 45 8.98 -13.40 -0.62
CA THR A 45 10.29 -13.39 0.06
C THR A 45 10.14 -13.28 1.58
N GLY A 46 9.02 -12.72 2.06
CA GLY A 46 8.79 -12.50 3.48
C GLY A 46 9.39 -11.20 4.01
N GLU A 47 10.07 -10.42 3.16
CA GLU A 47 10.79 -9.20 3.51
C GLU A 47 9.85 -8.00 3.66
N LEU A 48 10.29 -7.02 4.45
CA LEU A 48 9.60 -5.75 4.65
C LEU A 48 10.26 -4.70 3.76
N PHE A 49 9.50 -4.14 2.83
CA PHE A 49 9.92 -3.07 1.94
C PHE A 49 9.26 -1.77 2.35
N ALA A 50 10.04 -0.69 2.45
CA ALA A 50 9.48 0.63 2.68
C ALA A 50 8.75 1.14 1.42
N ARG A 51 7.80 2.06 1.58
CA ARG A 51 7.08 2.75 0.50
C ARG A 51 8.03 3.25 -0.59
N ASP A 52 9.16 3.82 -0.18
CA ASP A 52 10.19 4.36 -1.09
C ASP A 52 10.80 3.26 -1.97
N GLU A 53 10.94 2.05 -1.44
CA GLU A 53 11.39 0.85 -2.17
C GLU A 53 10.26 0.20 -2.99
N VAL A 54 9.01 0.32 -2.52
CA VAL A 54 7.82 -0.22 -3.21
C VAL A 54 7.48 0.57 -4.48
N LEU A 55 7.82 1.87 -4.54
CA LEU A 55 7.66 2.72 -5.73
C LEU A 55 8.42 2.22 -6.96
N LEU A 56 9.40 1.34 -6.78
CA LEU A 56 10.19 0.72 -7.85
C LEU A 56 9.69 -0.67 -8.26
N LEU A 57 8.87 -1.34 -7.44
CA LEU A 57 8.45 -2.73 -7.67
C LEU A 57 6.99 -2.89 -8.05
N THR A 58 6.21 -1.82 -8.01
CA THR A 58 4.92 -1.77 -8.70
C THR A 58 5.13 -1.11 -10.05
N GLU A 59 4.92 -1.82 -11.16
CA GLU A 59 4.84 -1.27 -12.53
C GLU A 59 3.71 -0.22 -12.72
N THR A 60 3.16 0.31 -11.64
CA THR A 60 2.13 1.35 -11.66
C THR A 60 2.86 2.67 -11.47
N GLY A 61 2.91 3.47 -12.54
CA GLY A 61 3.64 4.74 -12.64
C GLY A 61 3.31 5.76 -11.54
N PRO A 62 3.92 6.95 -11.59
CA PRO A 62 3.91 7.89 -10.48
C PRO A 62 2.48 8.16 -10.01
N LEU A 63 2.21 7.91 -8.72
CA LEU A 63 0.98 8.35 -8.07
C LEU A 63 1.10 9.87 -7.83
N ASP A 64 1.09 10.61 -8.93
CA ASP A 64 0.80 12.03 -8.97
C ASP A 64 0.09 12.28 -10.29
N THR A 65 -1.23 12.19 -10.25
CA THR A 65 -2.07 12.87 -11.24
C THR A 65 -3.34 13.24 -10.49
N ASP A 66 -3.28 14.44 -9.92
CA ASP A 66 -4.33 15.44 -10.04
C ASP A 66 -5.68 14.85 -10.47
N LEU A 67 -6.52 14.57 -9.48
CA LEU A 67 -7.94 14.36 -9.70
C LEU A 67 -8.57 15.75 -9.89
N ASP A 68 -8.37 16.37 -11.04
CA ASP A 68 -9.27 17.41 -11.53
C ASP A 68 -9.63 17.16 -13.01
N THR A 69 -10.81 16.57 -13.16
CA THR A 69 -11.89 17.15 -13.98
C THR A 69 -11.65 17.30 -15.50
N GLU A 70 -12.23 16.33 -16.21
CA GLU A 70 -13.10 16.49 -17.39
C GLU A 70 -12.53 16.59 -18.81
N GLY A 71 -13.07 15.71 -19.67
CA GLY A 71 -13.60 16.17 -20.96
C GLY A 71 -13.10 15.43 -22.21
N SER A 72 -13.93 14.51 -22.71
CA SER A 72 -13.84 13.93 -24.07
C SER A 72 -13.90 14.98 -25.18
N ALA A 73 -13.14 14.76 -26.27
CA ALA A 73 -13.63 14.57 -27.65
C ALA A 73 -12.46 14.48 -28.64
#